data_AF-V7BPJ6-F1
#
_entry.id   AF-V7BPJ6-F1
#
_cell.length_a   1.000
_cell.length_b   1.000
_cell.length_c   1.000
_cell.angle_alpha   90.00
_cell.angle_beta   90.00
_cell.angle_gamma   90.00
#
_symmetry.space_group_name_H-M   'P 1'
#
loop_
_entity.id
_entity.type
_entity.pdbx_description
1 polymer ?
#
loop_
_entity_poly.entity_id
_entity_poly.type
_entity_poly.pdbx_seq_one_letter_code
_entity_poly.pdbx_strand_id
1 'polypeptide(L)'
;MADHRNGSTQPSNGKASAAGSGYSIDLNAFQSRLKTFYSHWDEHKTDLWGSSDAIAIACPPPSEDLRYLKSTALNLWLLGFEFPETIMVFMKKQIHILCSQKKASILESVKKSAREAVGADLVLHVKPKNDDGTALMDAMFRAIRTQPKSDDHDSSIVGYISREAPEGKLLETWTEKLKNTKFNLIDVSGGLSSIFAAKSNEELTSIKRAAYLTTSVMKNFVVTKLENVIDEEKKISHSTLMEETEKVILEPSKVNCKLKADNVDICYPPIFQSGGEFDLRPSAVSNDELLHYDSASVIICAVGARYKSYCSNIARTFLIDAEPLQSRAYGVLLKAHEAVIGSMKPGNKLSVAYQAAVSVVERDAPDLVSYLTKSAGTGIGIEFRESGLNLNAKNEQIIREGMVFNVSIGFQNLQSEKSKPKNRHFSLLLADTVIINKDKTEVVTSMSSKALKDVAYSFNEDEEEERPRTK
;
A
#
# COMPACT_ATOMS: atom_id res chain seq x y z
N MET A 1 20.85 13.72 -11.91
CA MET A 1 20.19 14.13 -13.16
C MET A 1 19.26 13.00 -13.50
N ALA A 2 17.97 13.18 -13.21
CA ALA A 2 16.95 12.16 -13.41
C ALA A 2 16.43 12.30 -14.84
N ASP A 3 16.69 11.29 -15.67
CA ASP A 3 16.17 11.26 -17.03
C ASP A 3 14.66 10.96 -16.97
N HIS A 4 13.88 11.96 -17.35
CA HIS A 4 12.46 11.83 -17.67
C HIS A 4 12.33 10.96 -18.93
N ARG A 5 11.82 9.74 -18.78
CA ARG A 5 11.30 8.96 -19.92
C ARG A 5 9.78 8.93 -19.86
N ASN A 6 9.19 9.62 -20.83
CA ASN A 6 7.78 9.55 -21.22
C ASN A 6 7.46 8.13 -21.70
N GLY A 7 6.79 7.33 -20.86
CA GLY A 7 6.07 6.11 -21.26
C GLY A 7 4.58 6.42 -21.35
N SER A 8 4.05 6.47 -22.56
CA SER A 8 2.63 6.73 -22.82
C SER A 8 1.79 5.48 -22.57
N THR A 9 1.38 5.26 -21.33
CA THR A 9 0.28 4.35 -20.99
C THR A 9 -0.44 4.97 -19.81
N GLN A 10 -1.68 5.43 -20.03
CA GLN A 10 -2.54 5.92 -18.95
C GLN A 10 -2.76 4.78 -17.95
N PRO A 11 -2.35 4.93 -16.68
CA PRO A 11 -2.98 4.15 -15.63
C PRO A 11 -4.45 4.57 -15.61
N SER A 12 -5.37 3.62 -15.50
CA SER A 12 -6.76 3.92 -15.18
C SER A 12 -6.88 4.32 -13.71
N ASN A 13 -6.08 5.30 -13.26
CA ASN A 13 -6.50 6.21 -12.20
C ASN A 13 -7.87 6.68 -12.63
N GLY A 14 -8.89 6.54 -11.77
CA GLY A 14 -10.28 6.90 -12.04
C GLY A 14 -10.43 8.35 -12.50
N LYS A 15 -10.06 8.63 -13.75
CA LYS A 15 -10.40 9.82 -14.50
C LYS A 15 -11.90 9.73 -14.66
N ALA A 16 -12.57 10.79 -14.24
CA ALA A 16 -13.99 11.00 -14.48
C ALA A 16 -14.26 10.81 -15.98
N SER A 17 -14.65 9.61 -16.38
CA SER A 17 -15.06 9.33 -17.75
C SER A 17 -16.42 10.00 -17.95
N ALA A 18 -16.48 10.82 -18.98
CA ALA A 18 -17.69 11.51 -19.38
C ALA A 18 -18.65 10.51 -20.05
N ALA A 19 -19.29 9.65 -19.26
CA ALA A 19 -20.44 8.85 -19.69
C ALA A 19 -21.19 8.24 -18.49
N GLY A 20 -22.28 8.89 -18.07
CA GLY A 20 -23.54 8.19 -17.76
C GLY A 20 -23.65 7.19 -16.59
N SER A 21 -22.69 7.06 -15.66
CA SER A 21 -22.94 6.37 -14.38
C SER A 21 -22.78 7.33 -13.20
N GLY A 22 -23.84 7.49 -12.41
CA GLY A 22 -23.87 8.44 -11.30
C GLY A 22 -22.91 8.04 -10.19
N TYR A 23 -21.84 8.81 -10.02
CA TYR A 23 -21.00 8.77 -8.82
C TYR A 23 -21.90 9.07 -7.60
N SER A 24 -22.18 8.05 -6.79
CA SER A 24 -22.94 8.19 -5.56
C SER A 24 -22.08 7.79 -4.38
N ILE A 25 -21.99 8.68 -3.40
CA ILE A 25 -21.30 8.41 -2.13
C ILE A 25 -22.17 7.44 -1.34
N ASP A 26 -21.56 6.39 -0.79
CA ASP A 26 -22.24 5.54 0.18
C ASP A 26 -22.47 6.32 1.47
N LEU A 27 -23.70 6.82 1.63
CA LEU A 27 -24.06 7.67 2.77
C LEU A 27 -23.99 6.92 4.10
N ASN A 28 -24.23 5.61 4.13
CA ASN A 28 -24.17 4.83 5.37
C ASN A 28 -22.71 4.63 5.80
N ALA A 29 -21.84 4.26 4.86
CA ALA A 29 -20.41 4.16 5.11
C ALA A 29 -19.83 5.51 5.54
N PHE A 30 -20.20 6.61 4.87
CA PHE A 30 -19.82 7.96 5.25
C PHE A 30 -20.24 8.31 6.68
N GLN A 31 -21.50 8.09 7.06
CA GLN A 31 -21.98 8.38 8.43
C GLN A 31 -21.21 7.59 9.49
N SER A 32 -21.05 6.28 9.27
CA SER A 32 -20.35 5.39 10.20
C SER A 32 -18.88 5.78 10.38
N ARG A 33 -18.18 6.05 9.27
CA ARG A 33 -16.77 6.44 9.25
C ARG A 33 -16.55 7.84 9.82
N LEU A 34 -17.45 8.79 9.52
CA LEU A 34 -17.38 10.14 10.12
C LEU A 34 -17.58 10.07 11.63
N LYS A 35 -18.53 9.28 12.12
CA LYS A 35 -18.72 9.06 13.55
C LYS A 35 -17.48 8.44 14.20
N THR A 36 -16.87 7.46 13.55
CA THR A 36 -15.63 6.83 14.00
C THR A 36 -14.50 7.85 14.08
N PHE A 37 -14.33 8.69 13.04
CA PHE A 37 -13.32 9.74 13.01
C PHE A 37 -13.48 10.74 14.15
N TYR A 38 -14.68 11.29 14.36
CA TYR A 38 -14.92 12.26 15.44
C TYR A 38 -14.83 11.63 16.84
N SER A 39 -15.31 10.40 17.02
CA SER A 39 -15.23 9.71 18.32
C SER A 39 -13.78 9.42 18.68
N HIS A 40 -12.99 8.92 17.73
CA HIS A 40 -11.55 8.68 17.94
C HIS A 40 -10.77 9.98 18.09
N TRP A 41 -11.19 11.08 17.45
CA TRP A 41 -10.61 12.40 17.67
C TRP A 41 -10.85 12.90 19.10
N ASP A 42 -12.07 12.74 19.63
CA ASP A 42 -12.40 13.16 21.00
C ASP A 42 -11.72 12.27 22.05
N GLU A 43 -11.77 10.94 21.88
CA GLU A 43 -11.19 9.96 22.82
C GLU A 43 -9.66 10.07 22.91
N HIS A 44 -8.99 10.27 21.77
CA HIS A 44 -7.53 10.32 21.67
C HIS A 44 -6.98 11.72 21.38
N LYS A 45 -7.70 12.76 21.84
CA LYS A 45 -7.46 14.16 21.47
C LYS A 45 -6.01 14.56 21.68
N THR A 46 -5.43 14.23 22.84
CA THR A 46 -4.07 14.65 23.23
C THR A 46 -2.98 13.74 22.67
N ASP A 47 -3.15 12.42 22.74
CA ASP A 47 -2.15 11.41 22.43
C ASP A 47 -1.93 11.19 20.92
N LEU A 48 -3.00 11.24 20.11
CA LEU A 48 -2.91 10.95 18.67
C LEU A 48 -3.27 12.12 17.76
N TRP A 49 -4.01 13.11 18.28
CA TRP A 49 -4.49 14.27 17.50
C TRP A 49 -3.88 15.60 17.95
N GLY A 50 -2.90 15.55 18.87
CA GLY A 50 -2.09 16.71 19.24
C GLY A 50 -2.87 17.85 19.87
N SER A 51 -3.95 17.52 20.57
CA SER A 51 -4.93 18.46 21.13
C SER A 51 -5.56 19.41 20.11
N SER A 52 -5.62 19.03 18.84
CA SER A 52 -6.17 19.87 17.77
C SER A 52 -7.64 20.27 18.01
N ASP A 53 -7.95 21.54 17.72
CA ASP A 53 -9.31 22.11 17.72
C ASP A 53 -9.97 22.01 16.33
N ALA A 54 -9.14 21.96 15.29
CA ALA A 54 -9.56 21.74 13.91
C ALA A 54 -8.55 20.83 13.21
N ILE A 55 -9.01 20.04 12.24
CA ILE A 55 -8.14 19.21 11.41
C ILE A 55 -8.30 19.66 9.96
N ALA A 56 -7.20 20.09 9.33
CA ALA A 56 -7.16 20.52 7.95
C ALA A 56 -6.43 19.50 7.07
N ILE A 57 -7.15 18.96 6.09
CA ILE A 57 -6.65 17.97 5.14
C ILE A 57 -6.79 18.53 3.72
N ALA A 58 -5.67 18.68 3.02
CA ALA A 58 -5.63 19.23 1.68
C ALA A 58 -5.11 18.16 0.71
N CYS A 59 -5.84 17.93 -0.38
CA CYS A 59 -5.49 16.95 -1.40
C CYS A 59 -4.97 17.66 -2.67
N PRO A 60 -3.82 17.24 -3.22
CA PRO A 60 -3.22 17.88 -4.38
C PRO A 60 -4.02 17.63 -5.67
N PRO A 61 -3.64 18.29 -6.78
CA PRO A 61 -4.14 17.94 -8.10
C PRO A 61 -3.90 16.45 -8.45
N PRO A 62 -4.62 15.93 -9.46
CA PRO A 62 -4.33 14.60 -9.99
C PRO A 62 -2.88 14.52 -10.46
N SER A 63 -2.22 13.39 -10.23
CA SER A 63 -0.91 13.08 -10.81
C SER A 63 -1.00 11.83 -11.68
N GLU A 64 -0.09 11.75 -12.65
CA GLU A 64 0.13 10.55 -13.44
C GLU A 64 0.98 9.53 -12.65
N ASP A 65 1.74 9.99 -11.66
CA ASP A 65 2.50 9.11 -10.76
C ASP A 65 1.56 8.37 -9.81
N LEU A 66 1.75 7.05 -9.72
CA LEU A 66 1.09 6.25 -8.70
C LEU A 66 1.70 6.59 -7.33
N ARG A 67 0.92 7.30 -6.51
CA ARG A 67 1.34 7.74 -5.18
C ARG A 67 0.25 7.53 -4.14
N TYR A 68 0.66 7.15 -2.93
CA TYR A 68 -0.23 7.00 -1.79
C TYR A 68 -0.07 8.20 -0.85
N LEU A 69 -1.09 9.03 -0.80
CA LEU A 69 -1.19 10.16 0.12
C LEU A 69 -2.22 9.83 1.20
N LYS A 70 -1.91 10.19 2.44
CA LYS A 70 -2.78 10.02 3.59
C LYS A 70 -3.99 10.95 3.49
N SER A 71 -3.82 12.13 2.88
CA SER A 71 -4.92 13.04 2.53
C SER A 71 -5.92 12.38 1.55
N THR A 72 -5.41 11.78 0.47
CA THR A 72 -6.23 11.02 -0.48
C THR A 72 -6.85 9.77 0.15
N ALA A 73 -6.13 9.08 1.03
CA ALA A 73 -6.64 7.92 1.76
C ALA A 73 -7.86 8.28 2.63
N LEU A 74 -7.85 9.46 3.27
CA LEU A 74 -9.02 9.95 4.01
C LEU A 74 -10.23 10.18 3.10
N ASN A 75 -10.04 10.75 1.92
CA ASN A 75 -11.14 10.93 0.96
C ASN A 75 -11.72 9.58 0.52
N LEU A 76 -10.87 8.64 0.15
CA LEU A 76 -11.28 7.30 -0.27
C LEU A 76 -11.99 6.54 0.86
N TRP A 77 -11.47 6.63 2.08
CA TRP A 77 -12.08 6.01 3.25
C TRP A 77 -13.43 6.67 3.55
N LEU A 78 -13.50 7.99 3.66
CA LEU A 78 -14.70 8.68 4.10
C LEU A 78 -15.79 8.74 3.02
N LEU A 79 -15.43 8.97 1.77
CA LEU A 79 -16.35 9.31 0.67
C LEU A 79 -16.37 8.27 -0.45
N GLY A 80 -15.44 7.32 -0.48
CA GLY A 80 -15.33 6.30 -1.53
C GLY A 80 -14.68 6.80 -2.84
N PHE A 81 -14.29 8.07 -2.91
CA PHE A 81 -13.72 8.70 -4.10
C PHE A 81 -12.61 9.67 -3.75
N GLU A 82 -11.70 9.90 -4.69
CA GLU A 82 -10.71 10.96 -4.58
C GLU A 82 -11.32 12.32 -4.91
N PHE A 83 -11.01 13.32 -4.09
CA PHE A 83 -11.34 14.71 -4.35
C PHE A 83 -10.03 15.51 -4.51
N PRO A 84 -9.37 15.41 -5.68
CA PRO A 84 -8.14 16.17 -5.94
C PRO A 84 -8.41 17.67 -5.88
N GLU A 85 -7.38 18.49 -5.64
CA GLU A 85 -7.47 19.95 -5.53
C GLU A 85 -8.66 20.38 -4.65
N THR A 86 -8.70 19.85 -3.42
CA THR A 86 -9.78 20.05 -2.44
C THR A 86 -9.19 20.16 -1.04
N ILE A 87 -9.73 21.07 -0.23
CA ILE A 87 -9.33 21.27 1.17
C ILE A 87 -10.54 21.02 2.05
N MET A 88 -10.41 20.12 3.01
CA MET A 88 -11.43 19.80 4.02
C MET A 88 -10.91 20.22 5.40
N VAL A 89 -11.70 21.00 6.12
CA VAL A 89 -11.42 21.41 7.50
C VAL A 89 -12.54 20.90 8.40
N PHE A 90 -12.20 19.97 9.28
CA PHE A 90 -13.09 19.37 10.27
C PHE A 90 -13.01 20.17 11.58
N MET A 91 -14.17 20.54 12.12
CA MET A 91 -14.34 21.28 13.37
C MET A 91 -15.51 20.67 14.16
N LYS A 92 -15.60 20.99 15.46
CA LYS A 92 -16.61 20.36 16.36
C LYS A 92 -18.06 20.49 15.88
N LYS A 93 -18.41 21.59 15.21
CA LYS A 93 -19.78 21.89 14.76
C LYS A 93 -19.91 22.12 13.26
N GLN A 94 -18.80 22.17 12.53
CA GLN A 94 -18.80 22.51 11.11
C GLN A 94 -17.75 21.69 10.36
N ILE A 95 -18.04 21.35 9.11
CA ILE A 95 -17.06 20.78 8.18
C ILE A 95 -17.01 21.73 6.98
N HIS A 96 -15.87 22.38 6.78
CA HIS A 96 -15.68 23.31 5.68
C HIS A 96 -14.98 22.59 4.53
N ILE A 97 -15.50 22.69 3.32
CA ILE A 97 -14.87 22.09 2.13
C ILE A 97 -14.69 23.14 1.05
N LEU A 98 -13.44 23.43 0.68
CA LEU A 98 -13.08 24.27 -0.46
C LEU A 98 -12.80 23.39 -1.69
N CYS A 99 -13.64 23.50 -2.72
CA CYS A 99 -13.55 22.67 -3.92
C CYS A 99 -14.20 23.35 -5.14
N SER A 100 -14.15 22.70 -6.30
CA SER A 100 -14.83 23.20 -7.52
C SER A 100 -16.35 22.99 -7.46
N GLN A 101 -17.11 23.73 -8.27
CA GLN A 101 -18.58 23.63 -8.32
C GLN A 101 -19.08 22.20 -8.56
N LYS A 102 -18.41 21.45 -9.44
CA LYS A 102 -18.77 20.04 -9.73
C LYS A 102 -18.65 19.16 -8.48
N LYS A 103 -17.57 19.32 -7.71
CA LYS A 103 -17.33 18.54 -6.48
C LYS A 103 -18.31 18.96 -5.38
N ALA A 104 -18.57 20.26 -5.25
CA ALA A 104 -19.55 20.78 -4.30
C ALA A 104 -20.94 20.18 -4.53
N SER A 105 -21.40 20.11 -5.79
CA SER A 105 -22.70 19.49 -6.12
C SER A 105 -22.79 18.01 -5.73
N ILE A 106 -21.68 17.26 -5.76
CA ILE A 106 -21.64 15.87 -5.28
C ILE A 106 -21.68 15.84 -3.75
N LEU A 107 -20.88 16.69 -3.09
CA LEU A 107 -20.74 16.74 -1.63
C LEU A 107 -21.98 17.30 -0.91
N GLU A 108 -22.87 18.01 -1.60
CA GLU A 108 -24.18 18.37 -1.03
C GLU A 108 -24.97 17.14 -0.56
N SER A 109 -24.79 15.98 -1.20
CA SER A 109 -25.46 14.74 -0.82
C SER A 109 -25.11 14.26 0.60
N VAL A 110 -23.94 14.62 1.13
CA VAL A 110 -23.49 14.18 2.46
C VAL A 110 -23.85 15.16 3.59
N LYS A 111 -24.44 16.31 3.27
CA LYS A 111 -24.76 17.37 4.25
C LYS A 111 -25.69 16.89 5.36
N LYS A 112 -26.79 16.23 5.00
CA LYS A 112 -27.75 15.65 5.98
C LYS A 112 -27.05 14.58 6.83
N SER A 113 -26.31 13.71 6.18
CA SER A 113 -25.56 12.64 6.84
C SER A 113 -24.52 13.13 7.84
N ALA A 114 -23.80 14.21 7.54
CA ALA A 114 -22.83 14.79 8.45
C ALA A 114 -23.50 15.34 9.72
N ARG A 115 -24.64 16.01 9.55
CA ARG A 115 -25.43 16.52 10.68
C ARG A 115 -26.00 15.38 11.53
N GLU A 116 -26.50 14.31 10.93
CA GLU A 116 -27.04 13.15 11.66
C GLU A 116 -25.94 12.36 12.40
N ALA A 117 -24.77 12.20 11.80
CA ALA A 117 -23.70 11.38 12.36
C ALA A 117 -22.97 12.05 13.53
N VAL A 118 -22.65 13.35 13.41
CA VAL A 118 -21.77 14.06 14.36
C VAL A 118 -22.28 15.45 14.75
N GLY A 119 -23.47 15.86 14.27
CA GLY A 119 -24.01 17.18 14.58
C GLY A 119 -23.23 18.33 13.95
N ALA A 120 -22.48 18.07 12.86
CA ALA A 120 -21.69 19.08 12.17
C ALA A 120 -22.37 19.56 10.89
N ASP A 121 -22.37 20.88 10.69
CA ASP A 121 -22.90 21.52 9.49
C ASP A 121 -21.86 21.55 8.37
N LEU A 122 -22.23 21.04 7.19
CA LEU A 122 -21.38 21.11 6.01
C LEU A 122 -21.46 22.50 5.38
N VAL A 123 -20.31 23.16 5.24
CA VAL A 123 -20.14 24.47 4.61
C VAL A 123 -19.27 24.32 3.36
N LEU A 124 -19.88 24.42 2.19
CA LEU A 124 -19.18 24.31 0.90
C LEU A 124 -18.71 25.68 0.42
N HIS A 125 -17.40 25.80 0.20
CA HIS A 125 -16.74 26.97 -0.39
C HIS A 125 -16.44 26.63 -1.85
N VAL A 126 -17.24 27.17 -2.77
CA VAL A 126 -17.05 26.90 -4.21
C VAL A 126 -15.99 27.83 -4.77
N LYS A 127 -14.86 27.29 -5.21
CA LYS A 127 -13.79 28.04 -5.88
C LYS A 127 -14.12 28.28 -7.36
N PRO A 128 -14.27 29.53 -7.82
CA PRO A 128 -14.37 29.84 -9.25
C PRO A 128 -13.11 29.42 -10.03
N LYS A 129 -13.24 29.28 -11.35
CA LYS A 129 -12.13 28.86 -12.22
C LYS A 129 -10.96 29.84 -12.23
N ASN A 130 -11.24 31.15 -12.19
CA ASN A 130 -10.24 32.22 -12.28
C ASN A 130 -9.86 32.80 -10.90
N ASP A 131 -10.23 32.10 -9.83
CA ASP A 131 -10.00 32.52 -8.45
C ASP A 131 -8.97 31.58 -7.80
N ASP A 132 -8.10 32.14 -6.97
CA ASP A 132 -7.04 31.42 -6.27
C ASP A 132 -7.53 30.80 -4.94
N GLY A 133 -8.76 31.09 -4.53
CA GLY A 133 -9.38 30.62 -3.30
C GLY A 133 -9.02 31.45 -2.06
N THR A 134 -8.20 32.50 -2.17
CA THR A 134 -7.63 33.22 -1.02
C THR A 134 -8.69 33.73 -0.04
N ALA A 135 -9.73 34.40 -0.55
CA ALA A 135 -10.82 34.94 0.28
C ALA A 135 -11.64 33.83 0.98
N LEU A 136 -11.78 32.67 0.33
CA LEU A 136 -12.46 31.50 0.87
C LEU A 136 -11.63 30.84 1.97
N MET A 137 -10.31 30.72 1.78
CA MET A 137 -9.39 30.25 2.82
C MET A 137 -9.44 31.16 4.05
N ASP A 138 -9.44 32.48 3.85
CA ASP A 138 -9.55 33.45 4.94
C ASP A 138 -10.87 33.30 5.72
N ALA A 139 -11.97 32.96 5.04
CA ALA A 139 -13.24 32.65 5.69
C ALA A 139 -13.16 31.39 6.57
N MET A 140 -12.48 30.34 6.10
CA MET A 140 -12.24 29.12 6.88
C MET A 140 -11.36 29.42 8.10
N PHE A 141 -10.29 30.21 7.97
CA PHE A 141 -9.46 30.61 9.11
C PHE A 141 -10.21 31.46 10.12
N ARG A 142 -11.13 32.34 9.68
CA ARG A 142 -12.02 33.07 10.60
C ARG A 142 -12.90 32.10 11.38
N ALA A 143 -13.48 31.10 10.72
CA ALA A 143 -14.31 30.08 11.38
C ALA A 143 -13.55 29.32 12.48
N ILE A 144 -12.31 28.89 12.17
CA ILE A 144 -11.42 28.22 13.14
C ILE A 144 -11.11 29.10 14.37
N ARG A 145 -11.02 30.43 14.21
CA ARG A 145 -10.78 31.36 15.33
C ARG A 145 -12.01 31.56 16.21
N THR A 146 -13.20 31.49 15.62
CA THR A 146 -14.46 31.79 16.31
C THR A 146 -15.11 30.57 16.96
N GLN A 147 -14.65 29.35 16.65
CA GLN A 147 -15.23 28.16 17.26
C GLN A 147 -14.92 28.08 18.77
N PRO A 148 -15.80 27.44 19.58
CA PRO A 148 -15.52 27.22 21.00
C PRO A 148 -14.25 26.39 21.18
N LYS A 149 -13.27 26.93 21.91
CA LYS A 149 -12.05 26.21 22.29
C LYS A 149 -12.36 25.21 23.41
N SER A 150 -11.71 24.05 23.39
CA SER A 150 -11.84 23.09 24.51
C SER A 150 -10.99 23.45 25.72
N ASP A 151 -9.90 24.19 25.50
CA ASP A 151 -8.88 24.48 26.49
C ASP A 151 -8.58 26.00 26.52
N ASP A 152 -8.05 26.47 27.66
CA ASP A 152 -7.77 27.88 27.97
C ASP A 152 -6.55 28.45 27.19
N HIS A 153 -6.25 27.89 26.01
CA HIS A 153 -5.14 28.33 25.16
C HIS A 153 -5.50 29.56 24.33
N ASP A 154 -4.60 30.54 24.32
CA ASP A 154 -4.78 31.80 23.56
C ASP A 154 -4.88 31.58 22.04
N SER A 155 -4.21 30.56 21.48
CA SER A 155 -4.23 30.23 20.04
C SER A 155 -4.87 28.88 19.74
N SER A 156 -5.65 28.81 18.65
CA SER A 156 -6.25 27.56 18.16
C SER A 156 -5.18 26.60 17.65
N ILE A 157 -5.33 25.31 17.96
CA ILE A 157 -4.46 24.24 17.48
C ILE A 157 -5.08 23.63 16.21
N VAL A 158 -4.33 23.63 15.11
CA VAL A 158 -4.78 23.06 13.82
C VAL A 158 -3.94 21.85 13.47
N GLY A 159 -4.58 20.70 13.45
CA GLY A 159 -4.04 19.44 12.96
C GLY A 159 -3.88 19.45 11.45
N TYR A 160 -2.75 18.99 10.94
CA TYR A 160 -2.50 18.80 9.50
C TYR A 160 -1.58 17.61 9.24
N ILE A 161 -1.41 17.21 7.98
CA ILE A 161 -0.46 16.16 7.59
C ILE A 161 0.89 16.82 7.28
N SER A 162 1.83 16.74 8.21
CA SER A 162 3.10 17.49 8.14
C SER A 162 4.07 17.00 7.07
N ARG A 163 3.95 15.75 6.64
CA ARG A 163 4.87 15.08 5.73
C ARG A 163 4.44 15.13 4.26
N GLU A 164 3.28 15.69 3.96
CA GLU A 164 2.82 15.89 2.58
C GLU A 164 3.19 17.30 2.12
N ALA A 165 4.08 17.38 1.13
CA ALA A 165 4.46 18.65 0.53
C ALA A 165 3.26 19.23 -0.26
N PRO A 166 3.03 20.55 -0.19
CA PRO A 166 2.01 21.17 -1.01
C PRO A 166 2.38 21.06 -2.49
N GLU A 167 1.40 20.69 -3.30
CA GLU A 167 1.55 20.62 -4.75
C GLU A 167 0.36 21.30 -5.42
N GLY A 168 0.68 22.19 -6.37
CA GLY A 168 -0.31 22.93 -7.13
C GLY A 168 -0.75 24.20 -6.40
N LYS A 169 -1.14 25.19 -7.20
CA LYS A 169 -1.39 26.57 -6.76
C LYS A 169 -2.31 26.66 -5.54
N LEU A 170 -3.39 25.88 -5.50
CA LEU A 170 -4.35 25.92 -4.38
C LEU A 170 -3.70 25.53 -3.04
N LEU A 171 -2.90 24.46 -3.03
CA LEU A 171 -2.28 23.92 -1.81
C LEU A 171 -1.05 24.72 -1.39
N GLU A 172 -0.30 25.23 -2.37
CA GLU A 172 0.81 26.17 -2.14
C GLU A 172 0.29 27.43 -1.44
N THR A 173 -0.75 28.07 -1.99
CA THR A 173 -1.41 29.24 -1.37
C THR A 173 -2.00 28.91 0.00
N TRP A 174 -2.69 27.77 0.15
CA TRP A 174 -3.21 27.33 1.44
C TRP A 174 -2.12 27.19 2.49
N THR A 175 -1.02 26.53 2.14
CA THR A 175 0.09 26.27 3.06
C THR A 175 0.79 27.55 3.46
N GLU A 176 1.03 28.46 2.51
CA GLU A 176 1.60 29.77 2.79
C GLU A 176 0.71 30.56 3.75
N LYS A 177 -0.61 30.65 3.47
CA LYS A 177 -1.53 31.38 4.35
C LYS A 177 -1.67 30.72 5.72
N LEU A 178 -1.73 29.39 5.78
CA LEU A 178 -1.81 28.63 7.03
C LEU A 178 -0.58 28.90 7.91
N LYS A 179 0.63 28.92 7.33
CA LYS A 179 1.87 29.27 8.05
C LYS A 179 1.89 30.71 8.56
N ASN A 180 1.25 31.62 7.83
CA ASN A 180 1.13 33.03 8.22
C ASN A 180 -0.02 33.29 9.22
N THR A 181 -0.72 32.23 9.65
CA THR A 181 -1.65 32.34 10.79
C THR A 181 -0.89 32.29 12.12
N LYS A 182 -1.56 32.69 13.20
CA LYS A 182 -1.08 32.50 14.58
C LYS A 182 -1.54 31.15 15.17
N PHE A 183 -1.93 30.18 14.34
CA PHE A 183 -2.35 28.86 14.81
C PHE A 183 -1.14 28.02 15.20
N ASN A 184 -1.33 27.15 16.20
CA ASN A 184 -0.35 26.14 16.53
C ASN A 184 -0.59 24.94 15.59
N LEU A 185 0.33 24.68 14.66
CA LEU A 185 0.19 23.60 13.69
C LEU A 185 0.78 22.30 14.26
N ILE A 186 0.00 21.21 14.24
CA ILE A 186 0.42 19.91 14.78
C ILE A 186 0.19 18.79 13.77
N ASP A 187 1.08 17.81 13.72
CA ASP A 187 0.89 16.64 12.86
C ASP A 187 -0.21 15.73 13.43
N VAL A 188 -1.14 15.30 12.58
CA VAL A 188 -2.21 14.36 12.94
C VAL A 188 -2.15 13.05 12.16
N SER A 189 -1.00 12.76 11.54
CA SER A 189 -0.81 11.55 10.74
C SER A 189 -0.95 10.28 11.59
N GLY A 190 -0.59 10.36 12.88
CA GLY A 190 -0.76 9.27 13.86
C GLY A 190 -2.22 8.92 14.10
N GLY A 191 -3.08 9.91 14.34
CA GLY A 191 -4.52 9.72 14.48
C GLY A 191 -5.16 9.07 13.26
N LEU A 192 -4.82 9.56 12.06
CA LEU A 192 -5.27 8.97 10.79
C LEU A 192 -4.78 7.52 10.62
N SER A 193 -3.52 7.24 10.95
CA SER A 193 -3.00 5.87 10.91
C SER A 193 -3.74 4.94 11.87
N SER A 194 -4.16 5.42 13.04
CA SER A 194 -4.89 4.63 14.03
C SER A 194 -6.30 4.25 13.57
N ILE A 195 -7.04 5.19 12.95
CA ILE A 195 -8.40 4.92 12.44
C ILE A 195 -8.39 4.03 11.21
N PHE A 196 -7.36 4.10 10.36
CA PHE A 196 -7.24 3.23 9.20
C PHE A 196 -6.77 1.82 9.57
N ALA A 197 -6.12 1.63 10.71
CA ALA A 197 -5.45 0.39 11.06
C ALA A 197 -6.37 -0.85 11.04
N ALA A 198 -7.51 -0.77 11.74
CA ALA A 198 -8.47 -1.87 11.84
C ALA A 198 -9.55 -1.74 10.76
N LYS A 199 -9.66 -2.73 9.89
CA LYS A 199 -10.54 -2.74 8.73
C LYS A 199 -11.91 -3.32 9.08
N SER A 200 -12.97 -2.70 8.59
CA SER A 200 -14.33 -3.25 8.65
C SER A 200 -14.50 -4.47 7.72
N ASN A 201 -15.57 -5.23 7.90
CA ASN A 201 -15.85 -6.42 7.07
C ASN A 201 -15.92 -6.14 5.56
N GLU A 202 -16.42 -4.96 5.18
CA GLU A 202 -16.46 -4.54 3.76
C GLU A 202 -15.06 -4.28 3.22
N GLU A 203 -14.22 -3.62 4.00
CA GLU A 203 -12.82 -3.34 3.67
C GLU A 203 -12.02 -4.64 3.56
N LEU A 204 -12.19 -5.55 4.52
CA LEU A 204 -11.60 -6.89 4.50
C LEU A 204 -12.05 -7.68 3.25
N THR A 205 -13.31 -7.55 2.84
CA THR A 205 -13.81 -8.18 1.61
C THR A 205 -13.11 -7.62 0.38
N SER A 206 -12.91 -6.30 0.30
CA SER A 206 -12.19 -5.65 -0.80
C SER A 206 -10.73 -6.09 -0.85
N ILE A 207 -10.05 -6.14 0.30
CA ILE A 207 -8.68 -6.65 0.44
C ILE A 207 -8.59 -8.13 0.01
N LYS A 208 -9.53 -8.98 0.42
CA LYS A 208 -9.57 -10.39 0.01
C LYS A 208 -9.72 -10.54 -1.51
N ARG A 209 -10.55 -9.70 -2.14
CA ARG A 209 -10.69 -9.68 -3.61
C ARG A 209 -9.42 -9.20 -4.31
N ALA A 210 -8.79 -8.15 -3.80
CA ALA A 210 -7.50 -7.68 -4.28
C ALA A 210 -6.45 -8.79 -4.18
N ALA A 211 -6.32 -9.43 -3.01
CA ALA A 211 -5.38 -10.51 -2.76
C ALA A 211 -5.64 -11.74 -3.65
N TYR A 212 -6.90 -12.10 -3.86
CA TYR A 212 -7.28 -13.19 -4.77
C TYR A 212 -6.83 -12.91 -6.21
N LEU A 213 -7.02 -11.68 -6.70
CA LEU A 213 -6.50 -11.29 -8.01
C LEU A 213 -4.97 -11.33 -8.04
N THR A 214 -4.31 -10.71 -7.06
CA THR A 214 -2.84 -10.71 -6.92
C THR A 214 -2.25 -12.12 -6.97
N THR A 215 -2.79 -13.05 -6.19
CA THR A 215 -2.28 -14.43 -6.19
C THR A 215 -2.66 -15.20 -7.45
N SER A 216 -3.78 -14.88 -8.10
CA SER A 216 -4.16 -15.48 -9.39
C SER A 216 -3.23 -15.01 -10.51
N VAL A 217 -2.84 -13.74 -10.52
CA VAL A 217 -1.85 -13.20 -11.46
C VAL A 217 -0.48 -13.84 -11.23
N MET A 218 -0.01 -13.88 -9.98
CA MET A 218 1.27 -14.53 -9.66
C MET A 218 1.27 -16.01 -10.12
N LYS A 219 0.23 -16.78 -9.76
CA LYS A 219 0.19 -18.22 -10.03
C LYS A 219 -0.07 -18.55 -11.50
N ASN A 220 -1.09 -17.93 -12.11
CA ASN A 220 -1.62 -18.38 -13.40
C ASN A 220 -1.00 -17.63 -14.58
N PHE A 221 -0.31 -16.50 -14.33
CA PHE A 221 0.35 -15.73 -15.37
C PHE A 221 1.86 -15.65 -15.12
N VAL A 222 2.32 -15.11 -13.98
CA VAL A 222 3.74 -14.86 -13.75
C VAL A 222 4.54 -16.16 -13.73
N VAL A 223 4.15 -17.14 -12.91
CA VAL A 223 4.84 -18.45 -12.85
C VAL A 223 4.87 -19.10 -14.22
N THR A 224 3.70 -19.26 -14.88
CA THR A 224 3.61 -19.85 -16.22
C THR A 224 4.43 -19.10 -17.27
N LYS A 225 4.50 -17.76 -17.19
CA LYS A 225 5.29 -16.96 -18.11
C LYS A 225 6.79 -17.16 -17.88
N LEU A 226 7.23 -17.23 -16.62
CA LEU A 226 8.63 -17.51 -16.29
C LEU A 226 9.03 -18.91 -16.76
N GLU A 227 8.24 -19.94 -16.45
CA GLU A 227 8.44 -21.32 -16.91
C GLU A 227 8.62 -21.35 -18.43
N ASN A 228 7.66 -20.81 -19.19
CA ASN A 228 7.74 -20.78 -20.66
C ASN A 228 8.93 -19.98 -21.20
N VAL A 229 9.36 -18.92 -20.51
CA VAL A 229 10.52 -18.12 -20.95
C VAL A 229 11.81 -18.89 -20.74
N ILE A 230 11.90 -19.61 -19.62
CA ILE A 230 13.07 -20.40 -19.22
C ILE A 230 13.17 -21.64 -20.11
N ASP A 231 12.08 -22.39 -20.27
CA ASP A 231 12.02 -23.63 -21.06
C ASP A 231 12.29 -23.39 -22.55
N GLU A 232 11.81 -22.28 -23.11
CA GLU A 232 12.02 -21.92 -24.52
C GLU A 232 13.25 -21.02 -24.74
N GLU A 233 14.09 -20.82 -23.72
CA GLU A 233 15.29 -19.96 -23.74
C GLU A 233 15.03 -18.56 -24.34
N LYS A 234 13.86 -17.98 -24.03
CA LYS A 234 13.45 -16.68 -24.56
C LYS A 234 14.23 -15.54 -23.90
N LYS A 235 14.54 -14.54 -24.71
CA LYS A 235 15.08 -13.26 -24.24
C LYS A 235 13.93 -12.30 -24.00
N ILE A 236 13.73 -11.91 -22.74
CA ILE A 236 12.71 -10.93 -22.33
C ILE A 236 13.30 -10.03 -21.24
N SER A 237 13.00 -8.73 -21.27
CA SER A 237 13.45 -7.80 -20.22
C SER A 237 12.54 -7.86 -19.00
N HIS A 238 13.05 -7.42 -17.84
CA HIS A 238 12.23 -7.24 -16.64
C HIS A 238 11.09 -6.23 -16.88
N SER A 239 11.35 -5.13 -17.59
CA SER A 239 10.35 -4.14 -17.98
C SER A 239 9.23 -4.72 -18.85
N THR A 240 9.55 -5.62 -19.79
CA THR A 240 8.52 -6.29 -20.60
C THR A 240 7.64 -7.20 -19.73
N LEU A 241 8.23 -7.98 -18.82
CA LEU A 241 7.48 -8.81 -17.87
C LEU A 241 6.57 -7.98 -16.96
N MET A 242 7.05 -6.82 -16.51
CA MET A 242 6.26 -5.84 -15.76
C MET A 242 5.03 -5.38 -16.54
N GLU A 243 5.23 -4.87 -17.76
CA GLU A 243 4.15 -4.35 -18.61
C GLU A 243 3.10 -5.41 -18.95
N GLU A 244 3.55 -6.63 -19.28
CA GLU A 244 2.64 -7.74 -19.54
C GLU A 244 1.84 -8.12 -18.28
N THR A 245 2.49 -8.16 -17.12
CA THR A 245 1.83 -8.45 -15.84
C THR A 245 0.82 -7.38 -15.45
N GLU A 246 1.15 -6.11 -15.65
CA GLU A 246 0.25 -4.97 -15.42
C GLU A 246 -1.03 -5.09 -16.26
N LYS A 247 -0.89 -5.38 -17.56
CA LYS A 247 -2.04 -5.62 -18.45
C LYS A 247 -2.95 -6.75 -17.94
N VAL A 248 -2.37 -7.80 -17.36
CA VAL A 248 -3.13 -8.93 -16.82
C VAL A 248 -3.84 -8.57 -15.51
N ILE A 249 -3.24 -7.73 -14.66
CA ILE A 249 -3.92 -7.22 -13.46
C ILE A 249 -5.15 -6.40 -13.87
N LEU A 250 -4.99 -5.47 -14.83
CA LEU A 250 -6.07 -4.59 -15.29
C LEU A 250 -7.18 -5.33 -16.06
N GLU A 251 -6.89 -6.53 -16.56
CA GLU A 251 -7.84 -7.40 -17.25
C GLU A 251 -8.02 -8.74 -16.51
N PRO A 252 -8.69 -8.75 -15.33
CA PRO A 252 -8.74 -9.90 -14.43
C PRO A 252 -9.33 -11.18 -15.05
N SER A 253 -10.10 -11.05 -16.13
CA SER A 253 -10.62 -12.19 -16.91
C SER A 253 -9.51 -13.04 -17.53
N LYS A 254 -8.33 -12.47 -17.85
CA LYS A 254 -7.17 -13.20 -18.39
C LYS A 254 -6.63 -14.28 -17.45
N VAL A 255 -6.90 -14.16 -16.16
CA VAL A 255 -6.53 -15.16 -15.13
C VAL A 255 -7.76 -15.79 -14.47
N ASN A 256 -8.89 -15.84 -15.19
CA ASN A 256 -10.15 -16.41 -14.73
C ASN A 256 -10.71 -15.77 -13.45
N CYS A 257 -10.36 -14.51 -13.19
CA CYS A 257 -10.84 -13.77 -12.03
C CYS A 257 -12.09 -12.94 -12.39
N LYS A 258 -13.23 -13.26 -11.76
CA LYS A 258 -14.53 -12.63 -12.05
C LYS A 258 -14.74 -11.30 -11.31
N LEU A 259 -13.71 -10.45 -11.29
CA LEU A 259 -13.81 -9.09 -10.76
C LEU A 259 -14.16 -8.11 -11.88
N LYS A 260 -14.87 -7.03 -11.53
CA LYS A 260 -15.15 -5.93 -12.45
C LYS A 260 -13.86 -5.13 -12.66
N ALA A 261 -13.37 -5.06 -13.90
CA ALA A 261 -12.15 -4.35 -14.27
C ALA A 261 -12.15 -2.88 -13.80
N ASP A 262 -13.29 -2.17 -13.88
CA ASP A 262 -13.43 -0.77 -13.42
C ASP A 262 -13.13 -0.55 -11.93
N ASN A 263 -13.09 -1.62 -11.12
CA ASN A 263 -12.76 -1.54 -9.70
C ASN A 263 -11.35 -2.05 -9.39
N VAL A 264 -10.59 -2.44 -10.42
CA VAL A 264 -9.26 -3.02 -10.31
C VAL A 264 -8.23 -2.01 -10.78
N ASP A 265 -7.11 -1.97 -10.07
CA ASP A 265 -5.93 -1.20 -10.46
C ASP A 265 -4.66 -1.93 -9.98
N ILE A 266 -3.49 -1.49 -10.42
CA ILE A 266 -2.22 -1.93 -9.84
C ILE A 266 -1.95 -1.20 -8.52
N CYS A 267 -1.24 -1.85 -7.60
CA CYS A 267 -0.72 -1.17 -6.40
C CYS A 267 0.56 -0.40 -6.70
N TYR A 268 1.35 -0.90 -7.65
CA TYR A 268 2.63 -0.39 -8.12
C TYR A 268 2.98 -1.18 -9.41
N PRO A 269 3.86 -0.67 -10.29
CA PRO A 269 4.33 -1.42 -11.45
C PRO A 269 5.00 -2.74 -11.01
N PRO A 270 4.56 -3.92 -11.49
CA PRO A 270 5.09 -5.20 -11.04
C PRO A 270 6.62 -5.28 -11.11
N ILE A 271 7.24 -5.82 -10.07
CA ILE A 271 8.70 -5.82 -9.92
C ILE A 271 9.25 -7.18 -10.31
N PHE A 272 10.20 -7.19 -11.24
CA PHE A 272 10.98 -8.34 -11.67
C PHE A 272 12.46 -8.02 -11.53
N GLN A 273 13.22 -8.90 -10.86
CA GLN A 273 14.66 -8.72 -10.62
C GLN A 273 15.37 -10.06 -10.79
N SER A 274 16.51 -10.05 -11.48
CA SER A 274 17.40 -11.19 -11.62
C SER A 274 18.82 -10.73 -12.01
N GLY A 275 19.77 -11.65 -12.10
CA GLY A 275 21.09 -11.36 -12.69
C GLY A 275 21.99 -10.46 -11.83
N GLY A 276 21.85 -10.53 -10.51
CA GLY A 276 22.74 -9.86 -9.55
C GLY A 276 22.31 -8.48 -9.11
N GLU A 277 21.34 -7.87 -9.78
CA GLU A 277 20.80 -6.55 -9.45
C GLU A 277 19.47 -6.67 -8.71
N PHE A 278 19.52 -6.48 -7.40
CA PHE A 278 18.34 -6.61 -6.54
C PHE A 278 18.16 -5.37 -5.66
N ASP A 279 16.90 -4.95 -5.51
CA ASP A 279 16.49 -3.91 -4.57
C ASP A 279 15.21 -4.34 -3.87
N LEU A 280 15.30 -4.64 -2.57
CA LEU A 280 14.14 -5.08 -1.78
C LEU A 280 13.32 -3.92 -1.20
N ARG A 281 13.64 -2.66 -1.56
CA ARG A 281 12.80 -1.52 -1.19
C ARG A 281 11.50 -1.57 -1.99
N PRO A 282 10.37 -1.13 -1.42
CA PRO A 282 9.09 -1.07 -2.14
C PRO A 282 9.09 -0.07 -3.30
N SER A 283 10.13 0.77 -3.42
CA SER A 283 10.32 1.73 -4.52
C SER A 283 11.15 1.17 -5.68
N ALA A 284 11.54 -0.11 -5.63
CA ALA A 284 12.28 -0.73 -6.71
C ALA A 284 11.45 -0.76 -8.00
N VAL A 285 12.14 -0.73 -9.14
CA VAL A 285 11.52 -0.75 -10.47
C VAL A 285 12.17 -1.83 -11.32
N SER A 286 11.38 -2.46 -12.18
CA SER A 286 11.89 -3.40 -13.19
C SER A 286 12.73 -2.63 -14.22
N ASN A 287 13.97 -3.05 -14.45
CA ASN A 287 14.88 -2.41 -15.40
C ASN A 287 14.74 -3.01 -16.82
N ASP A 288 15.52 -2.50 -17.79
CA ASP A 288 15.51 -2.99 -19.17
C ASP A 288 16.47 -4.18 -19.42
N GLU A 289 17.13 -4.69 -18.37
CA GLU A 289 18.01 -5.85 -18.49
C GLU A 289 17.20 -7.13 -18.77
N LEU A 290 17.83 -8.06 -19.48
CA LEU A 290 17.23 -9.36 -19.77
C LEU A 290 17.12 -10.21 -18.50
N LEU A 291 16.02 -10.95 -18.39
CA LEU A 291 15.83 -11.98 -17.38
C LEU A 291 17.01 -12.97 -17.44
N HIS A 292 17.62 -13.21 -16.29
CA HIS A 292 18.80 -14.07 -16.14
C HIS A 292 18.42 -15.33 -15.36
N TYR A 293 18.60 -16.49 -15.99
CA TYR A 293 18.17 -17.79 -15.48
C TYR A 293 19.18 -18.91 -15.78
N ASP A 294 20.46 -18.59 -15.97
CA ASP A 294 21.54 -19.59 -15.99
C ASP A 294 21.60 -20.34 -14.64
N SER A 295 22.36 -21.44 -14.56
CA SER A 295 22.56 -22.13 -13.29
C SER A 295 23.04 -21.21 -12.15
N ALA A 296 22.56 -21.50 -10.93
CA ALA A 296 22.74 -20.69 -9.73
C ALA A 296 22.09 -19.29 -9.80
N SER A 297 20.94 -19.15 -10.49
CA SER A 297 20.23 -17.86 -10.61
C SER A 297 19.07 -17.74 -9.62
N VAL A 298 18.73 -16.49 -9.33
CA VAL A 298 17.60 -16.10 -8.49
C VAL A 298 16.75 -15.08 -9.22
N ILE A 299 15.43 -15.27 -9.19
CA ILE A 299 14.45 -14.35 -9.76
C ILE A 299 13.50 -13.91 -8.64
N ILE A 300 13.39 -12.60 -8.40
CA ILE A 300 12.40 -12.03 -7.48
C ILE A 300 11.25 -11.43 -8.30
N CYS A 301 10.03 -11.79 -7.94
CA CYS A 301 8.80 -11.21 -8.49
C CYS A 301 7.93 -10.66 -7.36
N ALA A 302 7.53 -9.39 -7.46
CA ALA A 302 6.55 -8.79 -6.56
C ALA A 302 5.39 -8.19 -7.35
N VAL A 303 4.17 -8.56 -6.96
CA VAL A 303 2.92 -8.18 -7.63
C VAL A 303 1.92 -7.69 -6.58
N GLY A 304 1.20 -6.62 -6.90
CA GLY A 304 0.12 -6.12 -6.06
C GLY A 304 -1.03 -5.58 -6.90
N ALA A 305 -2.21 -6.17 -6.75
CA ALA A 305 -3.47 -5.66 -7.28
C ALA A 305 -4.22 -4.88 -6.20
N ARG A 306 -4.95 -3.87 -6.64
CA ARG A 306 -5.82 -3.01 -5.84
C ARG A 306 -7.26 -3.24 -6.27
N TYR A 307 -8.18 -3.40 -5.32
CA TYR A 307 -9.61 -3.54 -5.61
C TYR A 307 -10.43 -2.56 -4.78
N LYS A 308 -11.24 -1.73 -5.45
CA LYS A 308 -11.99 -0.63 -4.81
C LYS A 308 -11.11 0.20 -3.88
N SER A 309 -9.92 0.54 -4.37
CA SER A 309 -8.89 1.29 -3.65
C SER A 309 -8.17 0.57 -2.51
N TYR A 310 -8.51 -0.69 -2.18
CA TYR A 310 -7.78 -1.47 -1.17
C TYR A 310 -6.68 -2.31 -1.81
N CYS A 311 -5.47 -2.18 -1.30
CA CYS A 311 -4.27 -2.81 -1.80
C CYS A 311 -4.09 -4.24 -1.27
N SER A 312 -3.33 -5.02 -2.03
CA SER A 312 -2.78 -6.31 -1.62
C SER A 312 -1.40 -6.48 -2.23
N ASN A 313 -0.62 -7.41 -1.69
CA ASN A 313 0.75 -7.67 -2.11
C ASN A 313 1.13 -9.15 -1.98
N ILE A 314 1.91 -9.63 -2.94
CA ILE A 314 2.63 -10.91 -2.88
C ILE A 314 4.03 -10.71 -3.43
N ALA A 315 5.03 -11.39 -2.86
CA ALA A 315 6.33 -11.52 -3.47
C ALA A 315 6.83 -12.96 -3.34
N ARG A 316 7.45 -13.46 -4.41
CA ARG A 316 8.03 -14.79 -4.50
C ARG A 316 9.44 -14.69 -5.05
N THR A 317 10.27 -15.61 -4.59
CA THR A 317 11.61 -15.82 -5.15
C THR A 317 11.64 -17.20 -5.77
N PHE A 318 12.09 -17.27 -7.02
CA PHE A 318 12.32 -18.49 -7.78
C PHE A 318 13.82 -18.76 -7.89
N LEU A 319 14.17 -20.04 -7.83
CA LEU A 319 15.52 -20.53 -7.69
C LEU A 319 15.82 -21.42 -8.90
N ILE A 320 16.87 -21.12 -9.67
CA ILE A 320 17.24 -21.87 -10.89
C ILE A 320 18.59 -22.55 -10.67
N ASP A 321 18.61 -23.89 -10.68
CA ASP A 321 19.74 -24.74 -10.29
C ASP A 321 20.44 -24.22 -9.04
N ALA A 322 19.66 -23.99 -7.98
CA ALA A 322 20.15 -23.25 -6.83
C ALA A 322 21.32 -23.95 -6.12
N GLU A 323 22.36 -23.17 -5.84
CA GLU A 323 23.49 -23.62 -5.04
C GLU A 323 23.08 -23.86 -3.57
N PRO A 324 23.87 -24.64 -2.80
CA PRO A 324 23.58 -24.93 -1.40
C PRO A 324 23.32 -23.69 -0.53
N LEU A 325 24.02 -22.57 -0.78
CA LEU A 325 23.82 -21.33 -0.05
C LEU A 325 22.44 -20.70 -0.37
N GLN A 326 22.05 -20.64 -1.64
CA GLN A 326 20.77 -20.09 -2.08
C GLN A 326 19.60 -20.90 -1.49
N SER A 327 19.67 -22.23 -1.58
CA SER A 327 18.68 -23.15 -1.01
C SER A 327 18.60 -23.05 0.51
N ARG A 328 19.74 -22.99 1.22
CA ARG A 328 19.77 -22.80 2.68
C ARG A 328 19.16 -21.45 3.07
N ALA A 329 19.57 -20.36 2.43
CA ALA A 329 19.09 -19.02 2.72
C ALA A 329 17.58 -18.89 2.47
N TYR A 330 17.06 -19.47 1.39
CA TYR A 330 15.62 -19.51 1.13
C TYR A 330 14.87 -20.30 2.20
N GLY A 331 15.36 -21.49 2.57
CA GLY A 331 14.74 -22.30 3.62
C GLY A 331 14.65 -21.57 4.97
N VAL A 332 15.70 -20.83 5.35
CA VAL A 332 15.69 -20.00 6.56
C VAL A 332 14.75 -18.80 6.41
N LEU A 333 14.74 -18.15 5.25
CA LEU A 333 13.83 -17.03 4.97
C LEU A 333 12.36 -17.44 5.07
N LEU A 334 12.01 -18.61 4.55
CA LEU A 334 10.67 -19.18 4.64
C LEU A 334 10.25 -19.38 6.10
N LYS A 335 11.09 -20.02 6.91
CA LYS A 335 10.82 -20.20 8.35
C LYS A 335 10.70 -18.86 9.08
N ALA A 336 11.55 -17.88 8.75
CA ALA A 336 11.51 -16.56 9.35
C ALA A 336 10.18 -15.84 9.00
N HIS A 337 9.76 -15.89 7.74
CA HIS A 337 8.48 -15.35 7.27
C HIS A 337 7.29 -16.00 7.99
N GLU A 338 7.27 -17.32 8.11
CA GLU A 338 6.24 -18.06 8.84
C GLU A 338 6.23 -17.73 10.34
N ALA A 339 7.40 -17.51 10.94
CA ALA A 339 7.51 -17.10 12.34
C ALA A 339 6.93 -15.69 12.58
N VAL A 340 7.14 -14.74 11.66
CA VAL A 340 6.45 -13.43 11.72
C VAL A 340 4.94 -13.67 11.73
N ILE A 341 4.40 -14.35 10.71
CA ILE A 341 2.95 -14.58 10.60
C ILE A 341 2.38 -15.30 11.83
N GLY A 342 3.05 -16.35 12.31
CA GLY A 342 2.60 -17.13 13.46
C GLY A 342 2.60 -16.37 14.79
N SER A 343 3.45 -15.34 14.90
CA SER A 343 3.52 -14.46 16.08
C SER A 343 2.54 -13.29 16.03
N MET A 344 1.99 -12.95 14.87
CA MET A 344 1.03 -11.87 14.72
C MET A 344 -0.34 -12.30 15.22
N LYS A 345 -0.67 -11.96 16.46
CA LYS A 345 -1.97 -12.23 17.09
C LYS A 345 -2.46 -10.99 17.84
N PRO A 346 -3.78 -10.80 18.01
CA PRO A 346 -4.30 -9.72 18.83
C PRO A 346 -3.63 -9.69 20.22
N GLY A 347 -3.21 -8.50 20.67
CA GLY A 347 -2.51 -8.30 21.95
C GLY A 347 -0.98 -8.35 21.88
N ASN A 348 -0.40 -8.95 20.83
CA ASN A 348 1.06 -8.92 20.64
C ASN A 348 1.53 -7.58 20.09
N LYS A 349 2.77 -7.20 20.41
CA LYS A 349 3.43 -6.02 19.84
C LYS A 349 3.97 -6.31 18.44
N LEU A 350 4.01 -5.31 17.56
CA LEU A 350 4.63 -5.45 16.23
C LEU A 350 6.12 -5.80 16.31
N SER A 351 6.83 -5.30 17.32
CA SER A 351 8.25 -5.61 17.57
C SER A 351 8.50 -7.08 17.87
N VAL A 352 7.58 -7.74 18.59
CA VAL A 352 7.63 -9.19 18.84
C VAL A 352 7.54 -9.97 17.53
N ALA A 353 6.73 -9.51 16.57
CA ALA A 353 6.60 -10.19 15.29
C ALA A 353 7.87 -10.12 14.45
N TYR A 354 8.54 -8.97 14.43
CA TYR A 354 9.84 -8.85 13.78
C TYR A 354 10.91 -9.69 14.50
N GLN A 355 10.91 -9.68 15.83
CA GLN A 355 11.88 -10.44 16.64
C GLN A 355 11.75 -11.95 16.41
N ALA A 356 10.54 -12.47 16.13
CA ALA A 356 10.32 -13.87 15.81
C ALA A 356 11.13 -14.31 14.56
N ALA A 357 11.19 -13.46 13.52
CA ALA A 357 12.04 -13.72 12.36
C ALA A 357 13.53 -13.68 12.72
N VAL A 358 13.96 -12.65 13.45
CA VAL A 358 15.37 -12.49 13.87
C VAL A 358 15.83 -13.73 14.63
N SER A 359 15.04 -14.22 15.59
CA SER A 359 15.37 -15.42 16.37
C SER A 359 15.44 -16.71 15.54
N VAL A 360 14.65 -16.83 14.46
CA VAL A 360 14.81 -17.95 13.51
C VAL A 360 16.14 -17.86 12.78
N VAL A 361 16.49 -16.67 12.28
CA VAL A 361 17.75 -16.48 11.54
C VAL A 361 18.97 -16.68 12.44
N GLU A 362 18.97 -16.11 13.64
CA GLU A 362 20.04 -16.30 14.64
C GLU A 362 20.26 -17.77 14.99
N ARG A 363 19.19 -18.57 15.07
CA ARG A 363 19.26 -19.99 15.41
C ARG A 363 19.71 -20.86 14.23
N ASP A 364 19.14 -20.66 13.05
CA ASP A 364 19.31 -21.56 11.91
C ASP A 364 20.45 -21.14 10.95
N ALA A 365 20.78 -19.85 10.90
CA ALA A 365 21.84 -19.29 10.05
C ALA A 365 22.35 -17.94 10.60
N PRO A 366 23.08 -17.93 11.74
CA PRO A 366 23.54 -16.71 12.40
C PRO A 366 24.41 -15.82 11.49
N ASP A 367 25.10 -16.42 10.52
CA ASP A 367 25.89 -15.73 9.50
C ASP A 367 25.04 -14.87 8.54
N LEU A 368 23.73 -15.10 8.46
CA LEU A 368 22.81 -14.36 7.58
C LEU A 368 22.10 -13.19 8.27
N VAL A 369 22.23 -13.02 9.58
CA VAL A 369 21.48 -12.00 10.37
C VAL A 369 21.73 -10.58 9.87
N SER A 370 22.97 -10.24 9.51
CA SER A 370 23.32 -8.90 9.00
C SER A 370 22.64 -8.55 7.68
N TYR A 371 22.25 -9.56 6.90
CA TYR A 371 21.64 -9.41 5.58
C TYR A 371 20.11 -9.35 5.66
N LEU A 372 19.51 -9.68 6.80
CA LEU A 372 18.06 -9.63 6.98
C LEU A 372 17.54 -8.18 6.88
N THR A 373 16.44 -7.99 6.16
CA THR A 373 15.77 -6.68 6.07
C THR A 373 15.44 -6.14 7.47
N LYS A 374 15.60 -4.83 7.67
CA LYS A 374 15.34 -4.16 8.97
C LYS A 374 13.85 -4.00 9.31
N SER A 375 12.98 -4.50 8.44
CA SER A 375 11.54 -4.55 8.58
C SER A 375 11.04 -5.86 7.96
N ALA A 376 9.97 -6.41 8.53
CA ALA A 376 9.20 -7.52 8.00
C ALA A 376 7.90 -7.05 7.32
N GLY A 377 7.83 -5.77 6.91
CA GLY A 377 6.71 -5.20 6.18
C GLY A 377 5.93 -4.15 6.97
N THR A 378 4.69 -3.89 6.57
CA THR A 378 3.84 -2.85 7.16
C THR A 378 2.37 -3.22 7.16
N GLY A 379 1.54 -2.44 7.84
CA GLY A 379 0.10 -2.42 7.56
C GLY A 379 -0.16 -2.09 6.08
N ILE A 380 -1.29 -2.59 5.57
CA ILE A 380 -1.76 -2.37 4.20
C ILE A 380 -3.29 -2.17 4.21
N GLY A 381 -3.76 -1.29 3.34
CA GLY A 381 -5.17 -0.92 3.25
C GLY A 381 -5.43 -0.10 2.00
N ILE A 382 -6.04 1.08 2.17
CA ILE A 382 -6.11 2.07 1.08
C ILE A 382 -4.71 2.56 0.71
N GLU A 383 -3.87 2.72 1.73
CA GLU A 383 -2.44 2.94 1.58
C GLU A 383 -1.74 1.60 1.35
N PHE A 384 -0.88 1.52 0.33
CA PHE A 384 -0.04 0.34 0.14
C PHE A 384 0.91 0.10 1.32
N ARG A 385 1.32 1.19 1.99
CA ARG A 385 2.22 1.17 3.14
C ARG A 385 1.70 2.05 4.27
N GLU A 386 1.04 1.45 5.26
CA GLU A 386 0.64 2.14 6.50
C GLU A 386 1.86 2.25 7.43
N SER A 387 2.57 3.37 7.34
CA SER A 387 3.89 3.56 7.99
C SER A 387 3.87 3.48 9.51
N GLY A 388 2.73 3.81 10.17
CA GLY A 388 2.54 3.62 11.61
C GLY A 388 2.57 2.15 12.04
N LEU A 389 2.22 1.23 11.14
CA LEU A 389 2.16 -0.21 11.38
C LEU A 389 3.38 -0.97 10.84
N ASN A 390 4.56 -0.34 10.86
CA ASN A 390 5.79 -0.99 10.38
C ASN A 390 6.24 -2.12 11.33
N LEU A 391 6.45 -3.32 10.77
CA LEU A 391 6.92 -4.51 11.46
C LEU A 391 8.44 -4.44 11.64
N ASN A 392 8.91 -3.79 12.71
CA ASN A 392 10.34 -3.68 13.03
C ASN A 392 10.58 -3.76 14.54
N ALA A 393 11.84 -3.91 14.93
CA ALA A 393 12.26 -4.09 16.33
C ALA A 393 11.86 -2.96 17.30
N LYS A 394 11.49 -1.77 16.80
CA LYS A 394 11.17 -0.58 17.61
C LYS A 394 9.67 -0.32 17.76
N ASN A 395 8.83 -1.01 16.99
CA ASN A 395 7.41 -0.69 16.95
C ASN A 395 6.63 -1.43 18.05
N GLU A 396 6.30 -0.72 19.11
CA GLU A 396 5.60 -1.26 20.28
C GLU A 396 4.07 -1.26 20.14
N GLN A 397 3.53 -0.88 18.98
CA GLN A 397 2.08 -0.85 18.77
C GLN A 397 1.48 -2.26 18.89
N ILE A 398 0.31 -2.32 19.52
CA ILE A 398 -0.42 -3.57 19.75
C ILE A 398 -1.21 -3.96 18.51
N ILE A 399 -1.05 -5.21 18.09
CA ILE A 399 -1.83 -5.84 17.04
C ILE A 399 -3.27 -5.98 17.51
N ARG A 400 -4.22 -5.55 16.69
CA ARG A 400 -5.67 -5.64 16.94
C ARG A 400 -6.33 -6.50 15.87
N GLU A 401 -7.46 -7.10 16.23
CA GLU A 401 -8.37 -7.72 15.26
C GLU A 401 -8.76 -6.72 14.17
N GLY A 402 -8.89 -7.22 12.94
CA GLY A 402 -9.22 -6.42 11.75
C GLY A 402 -8.03 -5.71 11.12
N MET A 403 -6.84 -5.70 11.74
CA MET A 403 -5.63 -5.20 11.08
C MET A 403 -5.22 -6.10 9.91
N VAL A 404 -4.62 -5.49 8.89
CA VAL A 404 -4.12 -6.17 7.70
C VAL A 404 -2.69 -5.74 7.44
N PHE A 405 -1.83 -6.69 7.11
CA PHE A 405 -0.41 -6.47 6.90
C PHE A 405 0.06 -7.04 5.57
N ASN A 406 0.95 -6.31 4.92
CA ASN A 406 1.88 -6.85 3.94
C ASN A 406 3.10 -7.34 4.73
N VAL A 407 3.15 -8.65 5.02
CA VAL A 407 4.29 -9.27 5.70
C VAL A 407 5.35 -9.58 4.65
N SER A 408 6.38 -8.74 4.56
CA SER A 408 7.43 -8.75 3.53
C SER A 408 8.81 -8.76 4.17
N ILE A 409 9.56 -9.85 4.00
CA ILE A 409 10.88 -10.05 4.61
C ILE A 409 11.85 -10.65 3.58
N GLY A 410 13.13 -10.27 3.68
CA GLY A 410 14.13 -10.72 2.74
C GLY A 410 15.55 -10.74 3.29
N PHE A 411 16.44 -11.38 2.53
CA PHE A 411 17.89 -11.24 2.70
C PHE A 411 18.43 -10.39 1.56
N GLN A 412 19.24 -9.39 1.88
CA GLN A 412 19.81 -8.42 0.93
C GLN A 412 21.29 -8.72 0.71
N ASN A 413 21.80 -8.55 -0.51
CA ASN A 413 23.23 -8.52 -0.81
C ASN A 413 24.03 -9.76 -0.33
N LEU A 414 23.42 -10.95 -0.40
CA LEU A 414 24.13 -12.21 -0.17
C LEU A 414 25.15 -12.43 -1.27
N GLN A 415 26.22 -13.19 -0.96
CA GLN A 415 27.32 -13.45 -1.87
C GLN A 415 27.61 -14.94 -1.98
N SER A 416 27.70 -15.46 -3.20
CA SER A 416 28.28 -16.77 -3.50
C SER A 416 29.58 -16.61 -4.27
N GLU A 417 30.71 -16.89 -3.61
CA GLU A 417 32.06 -16.76 -4.20
C GLU A 417 32.35 -17.77 -5.31
N LYS A 418 31.55 -18.84 -5.39
CA LYS A 418 31.74 -19.92 -6.38
C LYS A 418 30.96 -19.69 -7.67
N SER A 419 30.00 -18.78 -7.65
CA SER A 419 29.13 -18.52 -8.80
C SER A 419 29.80 -17.61 -9.83
N LYS A 420 29.31 -17.68 -11.07
CA LYS A 420 29.69 -16.72 -12.13
C LYS A 420 29.44 -15.28 -11.65
N PRO A 421 30.18 -14.27 -12.15
CA PRO A 421 30.08 -12.89 -11.68
C PRO A 421 28.65 -12.33 -11.60
N LYS A 422 27.80 -12.65 -12.59
CA LYS A 422 26.40 -12.19 -12.67
C LYS A 422 25.47 -12.82 -11.62
N ASN A 423 25.88 -13.95 -11.02
CA ASN A 423 25.17 -14.65 -9.95
C ASN A 423 25.89 -14.56 -8.59
N ARG A 424 27.02 -13.85 -8.53
CA ARG A 424 27.80 -13.69 -7.29
C ARG A 424 26.98 -13.02 -6.21
N HIS A 425 26.25 -11.96 -6.56
CA HIS A 425 25.36 -11.27 -5.63
C HIS A 425 23.93 -11.73 -5.83
N PHE A 426 23.21 -11.97 -4.73
CA PHE A 426 21.79 -12.26 -4.81
C PHE A 426 21.05 -11.73 -3.59
N SER A 427 19.73 -11.60 -3.74
CA SER A 427 18.81 -11.31 -2.64
C SER A 427 17.66 -12.29 -2.69
N LEU A 428 16.93 -12.43 -1.60
CA LEU A 428 15.74 -13.28 -1.50
C LEU A 428 14.62 -12.46 -0.87
N LEU A 429 13.40 -12.60 -1.35
CA LEU A 429 12.22 -11.90 -0.84
C LEU A 429 10.99 -12.80 -0.82
N LEU A 430 10.27 -12.76 0.32
CA LEU A 430 8.94 -13.33 0.47
C LEU A 430 8.00 -12.27 1.00
N ALA A 431 6.83 -12.14 0.37
CA ALA A 431 5.76 -11.32 0.89
C ALA A 431 4.39 -11.98 0.73
N ASP A 432 3.53 -11.76 1.73
CA ASP A 432 2.13 -12.17 1.71
C ASP A 432 1.24 -11.10 2.35
N THR A 433 0.01 -11.00 1.88
CA THR A 433 -1.03 -10.20 2.54
C THR A 433 -1.73 -11.04 3.61
N VAL A 434 -1.81 -10.50 4.81
CA VAL A 434 -2.25 -11.22 6.00
C VAL A 434 -3.31 -10.43 6.76
N ILE A 435 -4.40 -11.10 7.14
CA ILE A 435 -5.50 -10.52 7.92
C ILE A 435 -5.45 -11.08 9.34
N ILE A 436 -5.50 -10.18 10.33
CA ILE A 436 -5.58 -10.54 11.73
C ILE A 436 -7.06 -10.70 12.12
N ASN A 437 -7.52 -11.94 12.27
CA ASN A 437 -8.82 -12.22 12.87
C ASN A 437 -8.65 -12.44 14.38
N LYS A 438 -9.78 -12.53 15.11
CA LYS A 438 -9.78 -12.80 16.55
C LYS A 438 -8.96 -14.02 16.97
N ASP A 439 -9.19 -15.15 16.30
CA ASP A 439 -8.64 -16.46 16.71
C ASP A 439 -7.50 -16.95 15.81
N LYS A 440 -7.35 -16.37 14.62
CA LYS A 440 -6.36 -16.83 13.63
C LYS A 440 -5.86 -15.70 12.73
N THR A 441 -4.66 -15.93 12.23
CA THR A 441 -4.01 -15.09 11.22
C THR A 441 -4.20 -15.75 9.86
N GLU A 442 -4.92 -15.07 8.97
CA GLU A 442 -5.31 -15.59 7.66
C GLU A 442 -4.39 -15.03 6.57
N VAL A 443 -3.66 -15.91 5.89
CA VAL A 443 -2.84 -15.57 4.74
C VAL A 443 -3.72 -15.58 3.49
N VAL A 444 -4.12 -14.42 2.99
CA VAL A 444 -5.08 -14.31 1.87
C VAL A 444 -4.43 -14.44 0.49
N THR A 445 -3.10 -14.55 0.45
CA THR A 445 -2.30 -14.82 -0.77
C THR A 445 -1.72 -16.24 -0.81
N SER A 446 -2.25 -17.16 0.00
CA SER A 446 -1.71 -18.53 0.15
C SER A 446 -1.91 -19.44 -1.08
N MET A 447 -2.64 -19.01 -2.11
CA MET A 447 -2.88 -19.83 -3.31
C MET A 447 -1.62 -20.02 -4.18
N SER A 448 -0.66 -19.09 -4.09
CA SER A 448 0.65 -19.21 -4.72
C SER A 448 1.64 -19.77 -3.70
N SER A 449 2.22 -20.93 -4.00
CA SER A 449 3.13 -21.61 -3.09
C SER A 449 4.42 -20.83 -2.87
N LYS A 450 5.04 -21.10 -1.73
CA LYS A 450 6.38 -20.63 -1.32
C LYS A 450 7.21 -21.77 -0.73
N ALA A 451 6.78 -23.01 -0.91
CA ALA A 451 7.58 -24.15 -0.51
C ALA A 451 8.76 -24.28 -1.47
N LEU A 452 9.95 -24.63 -0.96
CA LEU A 452 11.17 -24.71 -1.77
C LEU A 452 10.99 -25.57 -3.03
N LYS A 453 10.35 -26.73 -2.89
CA LYS A 453 10.06 -27.66 -4.00
C LYS A 453 9.15 -27.10 -5.10
N ASP A 454 8.38 -26.05 -4.80
CA ASP A 454 7.41 -25.47 -5.73
C ASP A 454 7.97 -24.18 -6.37
N VAL A 455 9.17 -23.73 -5.98
CA VAL A 455 9.81 -22.51 -6.50
C VAL A 455 11.24 -22.73 -6.98
N ALA A 456 11.77 -23.95 -6.82
CA ALA A 456 13.08 -24.36 -7.29
C ALA A 456 12.93 -25.17 -8.58
N TYR A 457 13.60 -24.72 -9.63
CA TYR A 457 13.66 -25.35 -10.94
C TYR A 457 15.08 -25.89 -11.16
N SER A 458 15.17 -27.08 -11.73
CA SER A 458 16.45 -27.72 -12.06
C SER A 458 16.45 -28.15 -13.52
N PHE A 459 17.50 -27.81 -14.26
CA PHE A 459 17.76 -28.33 -15.60
C PHE A 459 18.62 -29.59 -15.48
N ASN A 460 18.00 -30.73 -15.19
CA ASN A 460 18.70 -32.00 -15.34
C ASN A 460 18.52 -32.49 -16.79
N GLU A 461 19.60 -32.54 -17.57
CA GLU A 461 19.64 -33.23 -18.88
C GLU A 461 19.55 -34.78 -18.74
N ASP A 462 19.48 -35.31 -17.51
CA ASP A 462 19.56 -36.75 -17.21
C ASP A 462 18.20 -37.45 -16.99
N GLU A 463 17.05 -36.80 -17.26
CA GLU A 463 15.79 -37.54 -17.42
C GLU A 463 15.65 -38.03 -18.86
N GLU A 464 16.50 -39.01 -19.24
CA GLU A 464 16.20 -39.89 -20.36
C GLU A 464 14.82 -40.52 -20.12
N GLU A 465 13.88 -40.23 -21.03
CA GLU A 465 12.59 -40.90 -21.13
C GLU A 465 12.77 -42.42 -20.94
N GLU A 466 12.36 -42.97 -19.79
CA GLU A 466 12.07 -44.40 -19.69
C GLU A 466 10.87 -44.69 -20.60
N ARG A 467 11.16 -44.91 -21.89
CA ARG A 467 10.20 -45.50 -22.81
C ARG A 467 9.77 -46.84 -22.23
N PRO A 468 8.47 -47.11 -22.09
CA PRO A 468 8.00 -48.37 -21.55
C PRO A 468 8.50 -49.51 -22.45
N ARG A 469 9.32 -50.40 -21.87
CA ARG A 469 9.69 -51.66 -22.52
C ARG A 469 8.43 -52.48 -22.69
N THR A 470 8.03 -52.64 -23.95
CA THR A 470 7.04 -53.62 -24.40
C THR A 470 7.41 -55.01 -23.91
N LYS A 471 6.43 -55.70 -23.35
CA LYS A 471 6.37 -57.17 -23.30
C LYS A 471 5.04 -57.62 -23.86
#